data_AF-A0A2V6GXI1-F1
#
_entry.id   AF-A0A2V6GXI1-F1
#
_cell.length_a   1.000
_cell.length_b   1.000
_cell.length_c   1.000
_cell.angle_alpha   90.00
_cell.angle_beta   90.00
_cell.angle_gamma   90.00
#
_symmetry.space_group_name_H-M   'P 1'
#
loop_
_entity.id
_entity.type
_entity.pdbx_description
1 polymer ?
#
loop_
_entity_poly.entity_id
_entity_poly.type
_entity_poly.pdbx_seq_one_letter_code
_entity_poly.pdbx_strand_id
1 'polypeptide(L)' 'PLIGSLAGIDLTDIHWVIVGGESGWGARPMKIEWIREIFRACRKQDIPFFFKQWGGVRKHVTGRQLNGKTYDDMPARVAA' A
#
# COMPACT_ATOMS: atom_id res chain seq x y z
N PRO A 1 -3.12 6.62 -6.09
CA PRO A 1 -4.05 6.02 -5.10
C PRO A 1 -4.53 4.66 -5.61
N LEU A 2 -4.77 3.70 -4.73
CA LEU A 2 -5.23 2.37 -5.14
C LEU A 2 -6.75 2.39 -5.39
N ILE A 3 -7.13 2.26 -6.66
CA ILE A 3 -8.51 2.44 -7.15
C ILE A 3 -9.08 1.18 -7.82
N GLY A 4 -8.31 0.10 -7.83
CA GLY A 4 -8.66 -1.18 -8.43
C GLY A 4 -7.66 -2.27 -8.03
N SER A 5 -7.96 -3.52 -8.40
CA SER A 5 -7.07 -4.66 -8.21
C SER A 5 -5.80 -4.51 -9.04
N LEU A 6 -4.68 -4.99 -8.48
CA LEU A 6 -3.39 -5.09 -9.16
C LEU A 6 -2.90 -6.55 -9.13
N ALA A 7 -3.82 -7.51 -9.17
CA ALA A 7 -3.47 -8.92 -9.27
C ALA A 7 -2.60 -9.17 -10.51
N GLY A 8 -1.46 -9.85 -10.31
CA GLY A 8 -0.51 -10.12 -11.39
C GLY A 8 0.39 -8.94 -11.77
N ILE A 9 0.44 -7.88 -10.96
CA ILE A 9 1.39 -6.78 -11.18
C ILE A 9 2.84 -7.29 -11.25
N ASP A 10 3.55 -6.83 -12.27
CA ASP A 10 4.99 -7.00 -12.39
C ASP A 10 5.68 -5.92 -11.54
N LEU A 11 6.58 -6.34 -10.67
CA LEU A 11 7.36 -5.45 -9.79
C LEU A 11 8.86 -5.49 -10.12
N THR A 12 9.22 -6.00 -11.30
CA THR A 12 10.60 -5.94 -11.81
C THR A 12 11.13 -4.51 -11.71
N ASP A 13 12.34 -4.37 -11.15
CA ASP A 13 13.03 -3.11 -10.86
C ASP A 13 12.30 -2.13 -9.91
N ILE A 14 11.23 -2.57 -9.24
CA ILE A 14 10.56 -1.80 -8.18
C ILE A 14 11.20 -2.13 -6.84
N HIS A 15 11.83 -1.12 -6.23
CA HIS A 15 12.59 -1.29 -5.00
C HIS A 15 11.80 -0.90 -3.73
N TRP A 16 10.63 -0.28 -3.88
CA TRP A 16 9.78 0.10 -2.77
C TRP A 16 8.34 0.31 -3.24
N VAL A 17 7.38 -0.26 -2.50
CA VAL A 17 5.96 -0.08 -2.79
C VAL A 17 5.28 0.66 -1.64
N ILE A 18 4.61 1.76 -1.98
CA ILE A 18 3.79 2.54 -1.07
C ILE A 18 2.33 2.43 -1.49
N VAL A 19 1.46 1.89 -0.63
CA VAL A 19 0.03 1.71 -0.90
C VAL A 19 -0.81 2.68 -0.09
N GLY A 20 -1.81 3.30 -0.72
CA GLY A 20 -2.82 4.08 -0.02
C GLY A 20 -4.02 4.47 -0.88
N GLY A 21 -5.14 4.73 -0.21
CA GLY A 21 -6.40 5.13 -0.84
C GLY A 21 -6.49 6.64 -1.12
N GLU A 22 -7.55 7.03 -1.84
CA GLU A 22 -7.87 8.44 -2.13
C GLU A 22 -8.36 9.18 -0.89
N SER A 23 -8.07 10.48 -0.81
CA SER A 23 -8.53 11.34 0.29
C SER A 23 -9.46 12.44 -0.21
N GLY A 24 -10.43 12.83 0.61
CA GLY A 24 -11.30 13.98 0.35
C GLY A 24 -12.73 13.59 -0.04
N TRP A 25 -13.52 14.60 -0.39
CA TRP A 25 -14.90 14.39 -0.86
C TRP A 25 -14.90 13.63 -2.19
N GLY A 26 -15.76 12.63 -2.31
CA GLY A 26 -15.79 11.75 -3.48
C GLY A 26 -14.67 10.70 -3.55
N ALA A 27 -13.88 10.50 -2.48
CA ALA A 27 -12.85 9.47 -2.43
C ALA A 27 -13.44 8.08 -2.68
N ARG A 28 -12.88 7.33 -3.64
CA ARG A 28 -13.34 5.98 -3.96
C ARG A 28 -12.96 5.00 -2.85
N PRO A 29 -13.84 4.02 -2.53
CA PRO A 29 -13.53 3.01 -1.55
C PRO A 29 -12.38 2.12 -2.04
N MET A 30 -11.42 1.87 -1.16
CA MET A 30 -10.32 0.93 -1.40
C MET A 30 -10.68 -0.41 -0.75
N LYS A 31 -10.57 -1.50 -1.51
CA LYS A 31 -10.83 -2.85 -1.00
C LYS A 31 -9.58 -3.45 -0.36
N ILE A 32 -9.75 -4.19 0.73
CA ILE A 32 -8.65 -4.83 1.45
C ILE A 32 -7.96 -5.90 0.59
N GLU A 33 -8.71 -6.55 -0.30
CA GLU A 33 -8.24 -7.57 -1.22
C GLU A 33 -7.14 -7.03 -2.14
N TRP A 34 -7.30 -5.81 -2.64
CA TRP A 34 -6.31 -5.16 -3.51
C TRP A 34 -5.00 -4.89 -2.78
N ILE A 35 -5.07 -4.50 -1.51
CA ILE A 35 -3.88 -4.28 -0.67
C ILE A 35 -3.17 -5.63 -0.42
N ARG A 36 -3.93 -6.69 -0.17
CA ARG A 36 -3.40 -8.05 0.03
C ARG A 36 -2.73 -8.61 -1.22
N GLU A 37 -3.25 -8.32 -2.41
CA GLU A 37 -2.62 -8.68 -3.68
C GLU A 37 -1.22 -8.05 -3.79
N ILE A 38 -1.12 -6.74 -3.58
CA ILE A 38 0.14 -6.00 -3.65
C ILE A 38 1.10 -6.48 -2.56
N PHE A 39 0.62 -6.65 -1.32
CA PHE A 39 1.43 -7.14 -0.21
C PHE A 39 2.05 -8.51 -0.53
N ARG A 40 1.27 -9.44 -1.06
CA ARG A 40 1.78 -10.76 -1.47
C ARG A 40 2.80 -10.65 -2.60
N ALA A 41 2.57 -9.79 -3.59
CA ALA A 41 3.52 -9.56 -4.67
C ALA A 41 4.86 -9.02 -4.14
N CYS A 42 4.82 -8.06 -3.21
CA CYS A 42 6.01 -7.52 -2.55
C CYS A 42 6.76 -8.59 -1.77
N ARG A 43 6.05 -9.39 -0.96
CA ARG A 43 6.67 -10.46 -0.16
C ARG A 43 7.31 -11.56 -1.01
N LYS A 44 6.75 -11.85 -2.18
CA LYS A 44 7.32 -12.84 -3.12
C LYS A 44 8.66 -12.38 -3.71
N GLN A 45 8.86 -11.07 -3.85
CA GLN A 45 10.03 -10.46 -4.49
C GLN A 45 10.96 -9.75 -3.49
N ASP A 46 10.73 -9.93 -2.19
CA ASP A 46 11.43 -9.26 -1.09
C ASP A 46 11.48 -7.72 -1.22
N ILE A 47 10.38 -7.14 -1.71
CA ILE A 47 10.26 -5.69 -1.89
C ILE A 47 9.70 -5.07 -0.60
N PRO A 48 10.34 -4.01 -0.05
CA PRO A 48 9.81 -3.22 1.05
C PRO A 48 8.39 -2.72 0.75
N PHE A 49 7.47 -2.94 1.70
CA PHE A 49 6.08 -2.55 1.59
C PHE A 49 5.69 -1.55 2.68
N PHE A 50 5.17 -0.41 2.26
CA PHE A 50 4.67 0.65 3.13
C PHE A 50 3.17 0.87 2.91
N PHE A 51 2.37 0.68 3.96
CA PHE A 51 0.96 1.03 3.94
C PHE A 51 0.75 2.43 4.51
N LYS A 52 0.48 3.38 3.62
CA LYS A 52 0.40 4.80 3.97
C LYS A 52 -0.89 5.16 4.69
N GLN A 53 -2.04 4.90 4.07
CA GLN A 53 -3.34 5.11 4.70
C GLN A 53 -4.48 4.43 3.94
N TRP A 54 -5.57 4.18 4.66
CA TRP A 54 -6.88 3.97 4.05
C TRP A 54 -7.42 5.24 3.40
N GLY A 55 -8.25 5.07 2.36
CA GLY A 55 -8.93 6.19 1.72
C GLY A 55 -10.13 6.71 2.52
N GLY A 56 -10.82 7.69 1.95
CA GLY A 56 -12.09 8.21 2.46
C GLY A 56 -12.04 9.68 2.90
N VAL A 57 -13.21 10.19 3.30
CA VAL A 57 -13.42 11.59 3.68
C VAL A 57 -12.69 11.94 4.98
N ARG A 58 -12.59 10.99 5.92
CA ARG A 58 -11.91 11.15 7.22
C ARG A 58 -10.62 10.33 7.30
N LYS A 59 -9.60 10.73 6.53
CA LYS A 59 -8.27 10.06 6.45
C LYS A 59 -7.57 9.85 7.80
N HIS A 60 -7.83 10.73 8.78
CA HIS A 60 -7.27 10.61 10.14
C HIS A 60 -7.97 9.52 10.98
N VAL A 61 -9.19 9.15 10.59
CA VAL A 61 -9.99 8.14 11.29
C VAL A 61 -9.72 6.74 10.72
N THR A 62 -9.50 6.64 9.40
CA THR A 62 -9.27 5.35 8.75
C THR A 62 -7.83 4.85 8.95
N GLY A 63 -6.87 5.75 9.22
CA GLY A 63 -5.57 5.41 9.81
C GLY A 63 -4.63 4.57 8.94
N ARG A 64 -3.59 4.04 9.58
CA ARG A 64 -2.46 3.31 8.96
C ARG A 64 -2.43 1.81 9.27
N GLN A 65 -3.46 1.31 9.95
CA GLN A 65 -3.49 -0.08 10.37
C GLN A 65 -4.11 -0.95 9.30
N LEU A 66 -3.39 -1.98 8.88
CA LEU A 66 -3.88 -3.08 8.06
C LEU A 66 -3.83 -4.34 8.94
N ASN A 67 -4.97 -5.01 9.13
CA ASN A 67 -5.10 -6.16 10.03
C ASN A 67 -4.53 -5.90 11.46
N GLY A 68 -4.73 -4.70 12.01
CA GLY A 68 -4.28 -4.34 13.37
C GLY A 68 -2.77 -4.05 13.49
N LYS A 69 -2.04 -3.92 12.38
CA LYS A 69 -0.60 -3.61 12.35
C LYS A 69 -0.28 -2.52 11.34
N THR A 70 0.76 -1.72 11.60
CA THR A 70 1.34 -0.82 10.60
C THR A 70 2.41 -1.54 9.77
N TYR A 71 2.49 -1.18 8.50
CA TYR A 71 3.49 -1.71 7.58
C TYR A 71 4.31 -0.52 7.10
N ASP A 72 5.52 -0.38 7.62
CA ASP A 72 6.31 0.85 7.51
C ASP A 72 7.70 0.56 6.94
N ASP A 73 7.83 -0.49 6.13
CA ASP A 73 9.11 -0.92 5.58
C ASP A 73 9.72 0.20 4.72
N MET A 74 11.03 0.38 4.87
CA MET A 74 11.84 1.33 4.11
C MET A 74 12.85 0.54 3.27
N PRO A 75 13.19 1.01 2.06
CA PRO A 75 14.29 0.44 1.31
C PRO A 75 15.61 0.59 2.06
N ALA A 76 16.52 -0.35 1.82
CA ALA A 76 17.88 -0.24 2.34
C ALA A 76 18.48 1.10 1.88
N ARG A 77 19.07 1.83 2.83
CA ARG A 77 19.74 3.08 2.50
C ARG A 77 21.00 2.73 1.71
N VAL A 78 21.04 3.10 0.43
CA VAL A 78 22.26 2.97 -0.36
C VAL A 78 23.30 3.89 0.27
N ALA A 79 24.44 3.34 0.68
CA ALA A 79 25.57 4.14 1.11
C ALA A 79 26.05 4.98 -0.07
N ALA A 80 26.36 6.26 0.17
CA ALA A 80 26.79 7.22 -0.85
C ALA A 80 28.17 6.88 -1.40
#